data_AF-A0A183A483-F1
#
_entry.id   AF-A0A183A483-F1
#
_cell.length_a   1.000
_cell.length_b   1.000
_cell.length_c   1.000
_cell.angle_alpha   90.00
_cell.angle_beta   90.00
_cell.angle_gamma   90.00
#
_symmetry.space_group_name_H-M   'P 1'
#
loop_
_entity.id
_entity.type
_entity.pdbx_description
1 polymer ?
#
loop_
_entity_poly.entity_id
_entity_poly.type
_entity_poly.pdbx_seq_one_letter_code
_entity_poly.pdbx_strand_id
1 'polypeptide(L)' 'MSAVFGAVFCLDCCLTSVKRYEAQSGDTKSPTDTADTTHEPPNFVVSLSNGHEVHTRCVLIGAEQAPAEWIRPQVHR' A
#
# COMPACT_ATOMS: atom_id res chain seq x y z
N MET A 1 19.75 -4.49 -3.60
CA MET A 1 19.89 -3.70 -4.84
C MET A 1 18.53 -3.66 -5.53
N SER A 2 17.89 -2.49 -5.65
CA SER A 2 16.51 -2.38 -6.17
C SER A 2 16.42 -1.63 -7.52
N ALA A 3 17.23 -0.58 -7.73
CA ALA A 3 17.26 0.18 -8.98
C ALA A 3 17.57 -0.65 -10.23
N VAL A 4 18.39 -1.68 -10.09
CA VAL A 4 18.82 -2.54 -11.20
C VAL A 4 17.67 -3.38 -11.77
N PHE A 5 16.59 -3.55 -11.02
CA PHE A 5 15.42 -4.36 -11.41
C PHE A 5 14.19 -3.51 -11.76
N GLY A 6 14.38 -2.23 -12.13
CA GLY A 6 13.30 -1.35 -12.58
C GLY A 6 12.55 -0.63 -11.47
N ALA A 7 13.13 -0.54 -10.27
CA ALA A 7 12.56 0.31 -9.22
C ALA A 7 12.75 1.80 -9.55
N VAL A 8 11.70 2.58 -9.29
CA VAL A 8 11.71 4.04 -9.44
C VAL A 8 11.96 4.68 -8.07
N PHE A 9 12.88 5.64 -8.02
CA PHE A 9 13.20 6.40 -6.82
C PHE A 9 12.75 7.84 -7.01
N CYS A 10 11.81 8.28 -6.18
CA CYS A 10 11.36 9.66 -6.12
C CYS A 10 12.00 10.32 -4.89
N LEU A 11 13.16 10.93 -5.08
CA LEU A 11 13.79 11.75 -4.04
C LEU A 11 13.03 13.07 -3.86
N ASP A 12 13.20 13.71 -2.71
CA ASP A 12 12.53 14.97 -2.34
C ASP A 12 10.99 14.93 -2.46
N CYS A 13 10.43 13.74 -2.35
CA CYS A 13 9.00 13.47 -2.45
C CYS A 13 8.51 12.80 -1.18
N CYS A 14 7.45 13.36 -0.59
CA CYS A 14 6.87 12.85 0.64
C CYS A 14 5.56 12.12 0.36
N LEU A 15 5.35 11.02 1.08
CA LEU A 15 4.04 10.37 1.14
C LEU A 15 3.11 11.25 1.98
N THR A 16 1.97 11.66 1.42
CA THR A 16 1.01 12.56 2.09
C THR A 16 -0.25 11.85 2.58
N SER A 17 -0.64 10.74 1.94
CA SER A 17 -1.80 9.95 2.36
C SER A 17 -1.67 8.49 1.92
N VAL A 18 -2.17 7.58 2.75
CA VAL A 18 -2.40 6.18 2.40
C VAL A 18 -3.87 5.88 2.65
N LYS A 19 -4.59 5.44 1.62
CA LYS A 19 -5.98 5.00 1.72
C LYS A 19 -6.09 3.57 1.23
N ARG A 20 -6.92 2.75 1.90
CA ARG A 20 -7.31 1.46 1.32
C ARG A 20 -8.21 1.71 0.13
N TYR A 21 -8.02 0.91 -0.91
CA TYR A 21 -8.92 0.87 -2.03
C TYR A 21 -10.20 0.17 -1.58
N GLU A 22 -11.27 0.93 -1.38
CA GLU A 22 -12.61 0.36 -1.23
C GLU A 22 -13.12 0.03 -2.62
N ALA A 23 -13.08 -1.25 -2.98
CA ALA A 23 -13.84 -1.71 -4.13
C ALA A 23 -15.31 -1.37 -3.85
N GLN A 24 -15.94 -0.58 -4.74
CA GLN A 24 -17.37 -0.31 -4.65
C GLN A 24 -18.11 -1.65 -4.54
N SER A 25 -18.67 -1.90 -3.35
CA SER A 25 -19.46 -3.09 -3.04
C SER A 25 -20.76 -3.04 -3.84
N GLY A 26 -20.70 -3.42 -5.11
CA GLY A 26 -21.82 -3.43 -6.04
C GLY A 26 -21.89 -4.64 -6.96
N ASP A 27 -20.91 -5.55 -6.93
CA ASP A 27 -20.97 -6.81 -7.68
C ASP A 27 -20.90 -8.00 -6.75
N THR A 28 -22.07 -8.57 -6.49
CA THR A 28 -22.29 -9.81 -5.75
C THR A 28 -21.64 -10.96 -6.52
N LYS A 29 -20.43 -11.38 -6.14
CA LYS A 29 -19.89 -12.70 -6.52
C LYS A 29 -19.63 -13.54 -5.29
N SER A 30 -20.41 -14.62 -5.19
CA SER A 30 -20.27 -15.75 -4.27
C SER A 30 -18.82 -16.20 -4.10
N PRO A 31 -18.38 -16.59 -2.89
CA PRO A 31 -17.05 -17.15 -2.70
C PRO A 31 -17.02 -18.50 -3.40
N THR A 32 -16.24 -18.61 -4.47
CA THR A 32 -15.85 -19.90 -5.05
C THR A 32 -14.37 -20.06 -4.72
N ASP A 33 -14.03 -21.13 -4.00
CA ASP A 33 -12.69 -21.51 -3.55
C ASP A 33 -11.73 -21.73 -4.72
N THR A 34 -11.26 -20.66 -5.33
CA THR A 34 -10.13 -20.72 -6.25
C THR A 34 -9.27 -19.49 -5.98
N ALA A 35 -8.12 -19.73 -5.36
CA ALA A 35 -7.11 -18.71 -5.09
C ALA A 35 -6.50 -18.22 -6.40
N ASP A 36 -7.23 -17.37 -7.13
CA ASP A 36 -6.73 -16.66 -8.30
C ASP A 36 -6.23 -15.28 -7.84
N THR A 37 -5.05 -15.26 -7.22
CA THR A 37 -4.38 -14.04 -6.75
C THR A 37 -3.92 -13.13 -7.90
N THR A 38 -4.17 -13.51 -9.14
CA THR A 38 -3.64 -12.84 -10.33
C THR A 38 -4.36 -11.51 -10.60
N HIS A 39 -5.64 -11.40 -10.22
CA HIS A 39 -6.52 -10.26 -10.54
C HIS A 39 -7.03 -9.47 -9.33
N GLU A 40 -6.40 -9.61 -8.15
CA GLU A 40 -6.80 -8.76 -7.03
C GLU A 40 -6.51 -7.28 -7.32
N PRO A 41 -7.51 -6.39 -7.13
CA PRO A 41 -7.35 -4.96 -7.32
C PRO A 41 -6.28 -4.41 -6.36
N PRO A 42 -5.63 -3.29 -6.70
CA PRO A 42 -4.67 -2.66 -5.80
C PRO A 42 -5.34 -2.37 -4.47
N ASN A 43 -4.70 -2.78 -3.37
CA ASN A 43 -5.28 -2.66 -2.03
C ASN A 43 -5.15 -1.24 -1.46
N PHE A 44 -4.25 -0.43 -2.03
CA PHE A 44 -3.94 0.90 -1.53
C PHE A 44 -3.77 1.92 -2.65
N VAL A 45 -4.22 3.14 -2.36
CA VAL A 45 -3.92 4.34 -3.12
C VAL A 45 -3.08 5.25 -2.23
N VAL A 46 -1.93 5.65 -2.73
CA VAL A 46 -0.96 6.50 -2.04
C VAL A 46 -0.87 7.83 -2.76
N SER A 47 -1.05 8.93 -2.04
CA SER A 47 -0.85 10.28 -2.57
C SER A 47 0.53 10.79 -2.19
N LEU A 48 1.20 11.45 -3.14
CA LEU A 48 2.54 12.02 -2.99
C LEU A 48 2.48 13.55 -2.97
N SER A 49 3.51 14.19 -2.40
CA SER A 49 3.57 15.65 -2.27
C SER A 49 3.67 16.40 -3.60
N ASN A 50 4.07 15.71 -4.67
CA ASN A 50 4.12 16.25 -6.03
C ASN A 50 2.76 16.16 -6.77
N GLY A 51 1.69 15.75 -6.09
CA GLY A 51 0.34 15.65 -6.65
C GLY A 51 0.07 14.34 -7.40
N HIS A 52 1.04 13.43 -7.49
CA HIS A 52 0.83 12.12 -8.10
C HIS A 52 0.17 11.14 -7.13
N GLU A 53 -0.64 10.25 -7.69
CA GLU A 53 -1.22 9.11 -6.98
C GLU A 53 -0.64 7.79 -7.51
N VAL A 54 -0.34 6.87 -6.59
CA VAL A 54 0.22 5.56 -6.88
C VAL A 54 -0.71 4.49 -6.35
N HIS A 55 -1.17 3.61 -7.23
CA HIS A 55 -1.95 2.43 -6.88
C HIS A 55 -1.00 1.27 -6.63
N THR A 56 -1.07 0.66 -5.45
CA THR A 56 -0.15 -0.39 -5.04
C THR A 56 -0.84 -1.47 -4.22
N ARG A 57 -0.26 -2.68 -4.23
CA ARG A 57 -0.71 -3.80 -3.39
C ARG A 57 -0.16 -3.73 -1.98
N CYS A 58 0.97 -3.06 -1.78
CA CYS A 58 1.67 -2.99 -0.50
C CYS A 58 2.32 -1.62 -0.31
N VAL A 59 2.35 -1.16 0.95
CA VAL A 59 3.06 0.04 1.39
C VAL A 59 3.97 -0.38 2.53
N LEU A 60 5.27 -0.13 2.38
CA LEU A 60 6.27 -0.32 3.43
C LEU A 60 6.73 1.06 3.89
N ILE A 61 6.58 1.35 5.18
CA ILE A 61 7.02 2.61 5.79
C ILE A 61 8.09 2.29 6.83
N GLY A 62 9.19 3.02 6.80
CA GLY A 62 10.24 2.90 7.81
C GLY A 62 9.72 3.27 9.19
N ALA A 63 10.19 2.59 10.23
CA ALA A 63 9.70 2.76 11.60
C ALA A 63 9.81 4.22 12.09
N GLU A 64 10.90 4.91 11.73
CA GLU A 64 11.15 6.30 12.11
C GLU A 64 10.19 7.31 11.45
N GLN A 65 9.57 6.92 10.32
CA GLN A 65 8.64 7.76 9.56
C GLN A 65 7.18 7.38 9.81
N ALA A 66 6.92 6.26 10.49
CA ALA A 66 5.57 5.84 10.81
C ALA A 66 4.99 6.75 11.91
N PRO A 67 3.71 7.17 11.80
CA PRO A 67 3.03 7.82 12.90
C PRO A 67 3.17 6.99 14.18
N ALA A 68 3.49 7.62 15.32
CA ALA A 68 3.75 6.91 16.58
C ALA A 68 2.56 6.02 17.00
N GLU A 69 1.33 6.42 16.64
CA GLU A 69 0.10 5.66 16.85
C GLU A 69 0.02 4.32 16.09
N TRP A 70 0.82 4.13 15.03
CA TRP A 70 0.91 2.87 14.29
C TRP A 70 1.91 1.89 14.93
N ILE A 71 2.84 2.40 15.74
CA ILE A 71 3.87 1.61 16.40
C ILE A 71 3.24 0.96 17.63
N ARG A 72 2.77 -0.28 17.48
CA ARG A 72 2.31 -1.07 18.63
C ARG A 72 3.52 -1.56 19.41
N PRO A 73 3.55 -1.42 20.76
CA PRO A 73 4.60 -2.02 21.57
C PRO A 73 4.60 -3.53 21.30
N GLN A 74 5.72 -4.05 20.81
CA GLN A 74 5.88 -5.48 20.65
C GLN A 74 5.86 -6.10 22.05
N VAL A 75 4.86 -6.95 22.31
CA VAL A 75 4.75 -7.69 23.57
C VAL A 75 5.99 -8.57 23.69
N HIS A 76 6.93 -8.18 24.55
CA HIS A 76 8.03 -9.06 24.96
C HIS A 76 7.43 -10.22 25.77
N ARG A 77 7.66 -11.45 25.32
CA ARG A 77 7.41 -12.68 26.10
C ARG A 77 8.67 -13.10 26.83
#